data_AF-A0A529M516-F1
#
_entry.id   AF-A0A529M516-F1
#
_cell.length_a   1.000
_cell.length_b   1.000
_cell.length_c   1.000
_cell.angle_alpha   90.00
_cell.angle_beta   90.00
_cell.angle_gamma   90.00
#
_symmetry.space_group_name_H-M   'P 1'
#
loop_
_entity.id
_entity.type
_entity.pdbx_description
1 polymer ?
#
loop_
_entity_poly.entity_id
_entity_poly.type
_entity_poly.pdbx_seq_one_letter_code
_entity_poly.pdbx_strand_id
1 'polypeptide(L)'
;MHRVFETLVEQLSASVDAVDLHEAMASAAAGFDFPLFAYFTYPSASGDRPRLISNYPSSWTSHYLQQRYHSVDPVILRGLRGWDTFDWGVDRDHRYLPTSQQEVLEKAAEFGIRGGLTMSM
;
A
#
# COMPACT_ATOMS: atom_id res chain seq x y z
N MET A 1 -3.96 -12.35 -16.94
CA MET A 1 -2.68 -11.61 -16.73
C MET A 1 -2.44 -10.54 -17.80
N HIS A 2 -2.21 -10.88 -19.07
CA HIS A 2 -1.85 -9.89 -20.11
C HIS A 2 -2.89 -8.77 -20.28
N ARG A 3 -4.17 -9.14 -20.39
CA ARG A 3 -5.28 -8.19 -20.56
C ARG A 3 -5.46 -7.22 -19.38
N VAL A 4 -5.23 -7.69 -18.15
CA VAL A 4 -5.34 -6.83 -16.95
C VAL A 4 -4.27 -5.74 -16.99
N PHE A 5 -3.05 -6.10 -17.39
CA PHE A 5 -1.95 -5.15 -17.54
C PHE A 5 -2.21 -4.14 -18.67
N GLU A 6 -2.67 -4.58 -19.84
CA GLU A 6 -3.02 -3.68 -20.95
C GLU A 6 -4.10 -2.67 -20.55
N THR A 7 -5.17 -3.15 -19.91
CA THR A 7 -6.24 -2.28 -19.40
C THR A 7 -5.73 -1.29 -18.36
N LEU A 8 -4.86 -1.72 -17.44
CA LEU A 8 -4.24 -0.83 -16.47
C LEU A 8 -3.43 0.29 -17.17
N VAL A 9 -2.59 -0.06 -18.14
CA VAL A 9 -1.77 0.92 -18.88
C VAL A 9 -2.65 1.91 -19.64
N GLU A 10 -3.72 1.44 -20.28
CA GLU A 10 -4.68 2.30 -20.97
C GLU A 10 -5.39 3.25 -20.00
N GLN A 11 -5.91 2.74 -18.89
CA GLN A 11 -6.60 3.55 -17.87
C GLN A 11 -5.67 4.58 -17.22
N LEU A 12 -4.43 4.20 -16.90
CA LEU A 12 -3.44 5.13 -16.35
C LEU A 12 -3.05 6.21 -17.35
N SER A 13 -2.96 5.89 -18.64
CA SER A 13 -2.63 6.86 -19.69
C SER A 13 -3.75 7.89 -19.91
N ALA A 14 -5.00 7.51 -19.61
CA ALA A 14 -6.16 8.39 -19.71
C ALA A 14 -6.47 9.16 -18.41
N SER A 15 -5.88 8.77 -17.29
CA SER A 15 -6.12 9.37 -15.97
C SER A 15 -5.63 10.82 -15.90
N VAL A 16 -6.45 11.71 -15.36
CA VAL A 16 -6.11 13.14 -15.17
C VAL A 16 -6.05 13.54 -13.70
N ASP A 17 -6.61 12.73 -12.80
CA ASP A 17 -6.61 13.01 -11.37
C ASP A 17 -6.43 11.76 -10.47
N ALA A 18 -6.56 11.97 -9.15
CA ALA A 18 -6.39 10.92 -8.15
C ALA A 18 -7.57 9.93 -8.09
N VAL A 19 -8.75 10.33 -8.56
CA VAL A 19 -9.94 9.47 -8.63
C VAL A 19 -9.75 8.47 -9.76
N ASP A 20 -9.31 8.93 -10.94
CA ASP A 20 -9.00 8.06 -12.07
C ASP A 20 -7.91 7.04 -11.70
N LEU A 21 -6.85 7.52 -11.04
CA LEU A 21 -5.78 6.65 -10.55
C LEU A 21 -6.31 5.60 -9.56
N HIS A 22 -7.19 6.01 -8.63
CA HIS A 22 -7.80 5.09 -7.68
C HIS A 22 -8.61 4.01 -8.41
N GLU A 23 -9.45 4.37 -9.37
CA GLU A 23 -10.28 3.43 -10.13
C GLU A 23 -9.43 2.46 -10.98
N ALA A 24 -8.42 2.97 -11.67
CA ALA A 24 -7.50 2.15 -12.47
C ALA A 24 -6.78 1.11 -11.59
N MET A 25 -6.24 1.53 -10.45
CA MET A 25 -5.53 0.66 -9.51
C MET A 25 -6.47 -0.36 -8.83
N ALA A 26 -7.68 0.06 -8.45
CA ALA A 26 -8.69 -0.83 -7.87
C ALA A 26 -9.10 -1.93 -8.86
N SER A 27 -9.37 -1.53 -10.12
CA SER A 27 -9.74 -2.43 -11.21
C SER A 27 -8.63 -3.46 -11.48
N ALA A 28 -7.38 -3.00 -11.58
CA ALA A 28 -6.24 -3.88 -11.82
C ALA A 28 -6.00 -4.85 -10.65
N ALA A 29 -6.02 -4.36 -9.41
CA ALA A 29 -5.86 -5.20 -8.22
C ALA A 29 -6.93 -6.30 -8.17
N ALA A 30 -8.21 -5.95 -8.42
CA ALA A 30 -9.29 -6.91 -8.49
C ALA A 30 -9.09 -7.94 -9.62
N GLY A 31 -8.57 -7.50 -10.78
CA GLY A 31 -8.22 -8.39 -11.89
C GLY A 31 -7.08 -9.38 -11.59
N PHE A 32 -6.32 -9.15 -10.52
CA PHE A 32 -5.29 -10.05 -9.97
C PHE A 32 -5.72 -10.74 -8.67
N ASP A 33 -7.02 -10.75 -8.36
CA ASP A 33 -7.59 -11.33 -7.13
C ASP A 33 -7.09 -10.69 -5.83
N PHE A 34 -6.60 -9.44 -5.90
CA PHE A 34 -6.33 -8.61 -4.72
C PHE A 34 -7.55 -7.72 -4.45
N PRO A 35 -8.35 -8.01 -3.41
CA PRO A 35 -9.53 -7.20 -3.10
C PRO A 35 -9.18 -5.80 -2.59
N LEU A 36 -7.94 -5.62 -2.13
CA LEU A 36 -7.43 -4.38 -1.58
C LEU A 36 -6.13 -3.96 -2.26
N PHE A 37 -5.92 -2.65 -2.39
CA PHE A 37 -4.69 -2.05 -2.88
C PHE A 37 -4.35 -0.78 -2.10
N ALA A 38 -3.07 -0.43 -2.10
CA ALA A 38 -2.61 0.86 -1.65
C ALA A 38 -1.47 1.37 -2.55
N TYR A 39 -1.56 2.64 -2.92
CA TYR A 39 -0.51 3.42 -3.54
C TYR A 39 -0.07 4.50 -2.55
N PHE A 40 1.19 4.44 -2.14
CA PHE A 40 1.76 5.33 -1.16
C PHE A 40 2.97 6.05 -1.76
N THR A 41 3.01 7.38 -1.64
CA THR A 41 4.20 8.15 -2.01
C THR A 41 4.77 8.85 -0.80
N TYR A 42 6.06 8.60 -0.55
CA TYR A 42 6.80 9.34 0.46
C TYR A 42 7.12 10.75 -0.08
N PRO A 43 6.89 11.81 0.70
CA PRO A 43 7.18 13.16 0.26
C PRO A 43 8.68 13.37 0.07
N SER A 44 9.07 13.98 -1.05
CA SER A 44 10.48 14.30 -1.37
C SER A 44 10.98 15.54 -0.61
N ALA A 45 10.08 16.41 -0.14
CA ALA A 45 10.38 17.62 0.59
C ALA A 45 9.99 17.53 2.08
N SER A 46 10.78 18.17 2.94
CA SER A 46 10.47 18.27 4.37
C SER A 46 9.19 19.08 4.58
N GLY A 47 8.18 18.47 5.20
CA GLY A 47 6.92 19.12 5.57
C GLY A 47 5.69 18.67 4.77
N ASP A 48 5.89 18.02 3.62
CA ASP A 48 4.77 17.44 2.88
C ASP A 48 4.21 16.21 3.60
N ARG A 49 2.90 16.02 3.47
CA ARG A 49 2.22 14.83 4.00
C ARG A 49 2.34 13.69 3.01
N PRO A 50 2.54 12.45 3.47
CA PRO A 50 2.48 11.30 2.58
C PRO A 50 1.12 11.24 1.89
N ARG A 51 1.14 10.87 0.60
CA ARG A 51 -0.08 10.61 -0.15
C ARG A 51 -0.37 9.12 -0.08
N LEU A 52 -1.60 8.79 0.32
CA LEU A 52 -2.12 7.43 0.34
C LEU A 52 -3.39 7.40 -0.49
N ILE A 53 -3.38 6.64 -1.58
CA ILE A 53 -4.55 6.34 -2.40
C ILE A 53 -4.79 4.84 -2.27
N SER A 54 -5.93 4.43 -1.77
CA SER A 54 -6.22 3.04 -1.45
C SER A 54 -7.72 2.81 -1.35
N ASN A 55 -8.15 1.57 -1.57
CA ASN A 55 -9.50 1.12 -1.20
C ASN A 55 -9.57 0.45 0.18
N TYR A 56 -8.54 0.65 1.03
CA TYR A 56 -8.59 0.25 2.44
C TYR A 56 -9.74 0.94 3.18
N PRO A 57 -10.27 0.32 4.26
CA PRO A 57 -11.28 0.95 5.11
C PRO A 57 -10.84 2.36 5.55
N SER A 58 -11.73 3.35 5.41
CA SER A 58 -11.42 4.75 5.72
C SER A 58 -11.05 4.98 7.18
N SER A 59 -11.59 4.17 8.08
CA SER A 59 -11.22 4.13 9.50
C SER A 59 -9.76 3.75 9.70
N TRP A 60 -9.26 2.75 8.96
CA TRP A 60 -7.86 2.36 8.98
C TRP A 60 -6.95 3.44 8.40
N THR A 61 -7.25 3.94 7.20
CA THR A 61 -6.39 4.94 6.54
C THR A 61 -6.29 6.24 7.33
N SER A 62 -7.41 6.68 7.92
CA SER A 62 -7.44 7.86 8.80
C SER A 62 -6.59 7.65 10.04
N HIS A 63 -6.75 6.51 10.73
CA HIS A 63 -5.95 6.16 11.90
C HIS A 63 -4.46 6.04 11.57
N TYR A 64 -4.12 5.36 10.48
CA TYR A 64 -2.74 5.18 10.00
C TYR A 64 -2.02 6.51 9.76
N LEU A 65 -2.69 7.45 9.09
CA LEU A 65 -2.13 8.77 8.82
C LEU A 65 -2.01 9.63 10.09
N GLN A 66 -3.02 9.60 10.97
CA GLN A 66 -3.01 10.34 12.24
C GLN A 66 -1.88 9.88 13.17
N GLN A 67 -1.68 8.56 13.28
CA GLN A 67 -0.61 7.97 14.10
C GLN A 67 0.77 7.99 13.42
N ARG A 68 0.85 8.48 12.17
CA ARG A 68 2.08 8.53 11.37
C ARG A 68 2.76 7.16 11.25
N TYR A 69 1.96 6.10 11.08
CA TYR A 69 2.48 4.72 11.03
C TYR A 69 3.47 4.47 9.90
N HIS A 70 3.45 5.25 8.82
CA HIS A 70 4.47 5.21 7.75
C HIS A 70 5.92 5.29 8.24
N SER A 71 6.18 5.90 9.41
CA SER A 71 7.52 6.03 9.99
C SER A 71 8.05 4.74 10.65
N VAL A 72 7.15 3.81 10.98
CA VAL A 72 7.46 2.53 11.64
C VAL A 72 6.94 1.32 10.87
N ASP A 73 6.15 1.53 9.81
CA ASP A 73 5.61 0.46 8.99
C ASP A 73 6.73 -0.33 8.30
N PRO A 74 6.86 -1.65 8.56
CA PRO A 74 7.94 -2.46 8.01
C PRO A 74 7.89 -2.57 6.48
N VAL A 75 6.69 -2.48 5.88
CA VAL A 75 6.50 -2.51 4.42
C VAL A 75 7.03 -1.22 3.80
N ILE A 76 6.68 -0.07 4.37
CA ILE A 76 7.20 1.23 3.91
C ILE A 76 8.71 1.31 4.11
N LEU A 77 9.20 0.98 5.30
CA LEU A 77 10.63 1.03 5.62
C LEU A 77 11.47 0.09 4.77
N ARG A 78 10.92 -1.06 4.36
CA ARG A 78 11.58 -1.95 3.39
C ARG A 78 11.56 -1.34 1.99
N GLY A 79 10.42 -0.82 1.54
CA GLY A 79 10.30 -0.18 0.22
C GLY A 79 11.21 1.04 0.03
N LEU A 80 11.47 1.79 1.10
CA LEU A 80 12.40 2.92 1.08
C LEU A 80 13.88 2.52 0.89
N ARG A 81 14.23 1.23 0.96
CA ARG A 81 15.61 0.75 0.75
C ARG A 81 16.00 0.68 -0.72
N GLY A 82 15.04 0.83 -1.64
CA GLY A 82 15.26 0.84 -3.07
C GLY A 82 14.20 0.05 -3.82
N TRP A 83 14.51 -0.27 -5.07
CA TRP A 83 13.61 -1.01 -5.94
C TRP A 83 13.54 -2.47 -5.49
N ASP A 84 12.39 -2.89 -4.99
CA ASP A 84 12.14 -4.24 -4.51
C ASP A 84 10.72 -4.67 -4.86
N THR A 85 10.50 -5.98 -5.01
CA THR A 85 9.17 -6.59 -5.07
C THR A 85 9.14 -7.70 -4.05
N PHE A 86 8.31 -7.53 -3.03
CA PHE A 86 8.32 -8.43 -1.89
C PHE A 86 6.94 -8.66 -1.33
N ASP A 87 6.75 -9.85 -0.79
CA ASP A 87 5.53 -10.23 -0.10
C ASP A 87 5.69 -10.13 1.43
N TRP A 88 4.58 -9.86 2.09
CA TRP A 88 4.50 -9.68 3.54
C TRP A 88 3.14 -10.16 4.04
N GLY A 89 3.04 -10.43 5.34
CA GLY A 89 1.78 -10.76 5.98
C GLY A 89 1.98 -11.18 7.43
N VAL A 90 0.94 -11.01 8.25
CA VAL A 90 0.96 -11.21 9.71
C VAL A 90 1.33 -12.63 10.15
N ASP A 91 1.11 -13.61 9.26
CA ASP A 91 1.40 -15.02 9.52
C ASP A 91 2.87 -15.39 9.19
N ARG A 92 3.70 -14.42 8.76
CA ARG A 92 5.13 -14.63 8.51
C ARG A 92 5.94 -14.50 9.80
N ASP A 93 7.16 -15.03 9.77
CA ASP A 93 8.06 -14.94 10.92
C ASP A 93 8.50 -13.48 11.16
N HIS A 94 7.88 -12.85 12.15
CA HIS A 94 8.15 -11.47 12.55
C HIS A 94 9.07 -11.37 13.77
N ARG A 95 9.68 -12.47 14.24
CA ARG A 95 10.51 -12.47 15.46
C ARG A 95 11.66 -11.47 15.43
N TYR A 96 12.07 -11.02 14.25
CA TYR A 96 13.13 -10.03 14.05
C TYR A 96 12.63 -8.58 13.86
N LEU A 97 11.31 -8.37 13.76
CA LEU A 97 10.73 -7.03 13.68
C LEU A 97 10.65 -6.41 15.09
N PRO A 98 10.98 -5.12 15.25
CA PRO A 98 10.67 -4.39 16.47
C PRO A 98 9.16 -4.43 16.78
N THR A 99 8.79 -4.41 18.07
CA THR A 99 7.40 -4.47 18.52
C THR A 99 6.50 -3.43 17.85
N SER A 100 6.98 -2.19 17.69
CA SER A 100 6.23 -1.13 17.01
C SER A 100 5.90 -1.43 15.55
N GLN A 101 6.74 -2.20 14.86
CA GLN A 101 6.49 -2.61 13.47
C GLN A 101 5.47 -3.75 13.42
N GLN A 102 5.54 -4.68 14.38
CA GLN A 102 4.57 -5.77 14.52
C GLN A 102 3.17 -5.23 14.82
N GLU A 103 3.06 -4.28 15.75
CA GLU A 103 1.80 -3.64 16.11
C GLU A 103 1.09 -2.99 14.92
N VAL A 104 1.84 -2.40 13.97
CA VAL A 104 1.23 -1.81 12.75
C VAL A 104 0.57 -2.90 11.91
N LEU A 105 1.25 -4.03 11.71
CA LEU A 105 0.73 -5.14 10.92
C LEU A 105 -0.47 -5.82 11.61
N GLU A 106 -0.38 -6.03 12.92
CA GLU A 106 -1.45 -6.60 13.73
C GLU A 106 -2.71 -5.74 13.69
N LYS A 107 -2.56 -4.41 13.86
CA LYS A 107 -3.69 -3.49 13.74
C LYS A 107 -4.27 -3.48 12.34
N ALA A 108 -3.44 -3.50 11.29
CA ALA A 108 -3.92 -3.58 9.92
C ALA A 108 -4.77 -4.84 9.68
N ALA A 109 -4.39 -5.96 10.30
CA ALA A 109 -5.12 -7.22 10.19
C ALA A 109 -6.52 -7.18 10.81
N GLU A 110 -6.77 -6.35 11.83
CA GLU A 110 -8.12 -6.10 12.37
C GLU A 110 -9.06 -5.49 11.32
N PHE A 111 -8.51 -4.80 10.32
CA PHE A 111 -9.24 -4.22 9.18
C PHE A 111 -9.22 -5.12 7.93
N GLY A 112 -8.79 -6.38 8.06
CA GLY A 112 -8.71 -7.34 6.96
C GLY A 112 -7.44 -7.22 6.09
N ILE A 113 -6.51 -6.32 6.44
CA ILE A 113 -5.25 -6.14 5.72
C ILE A 113 -4.20 -7.05 6.38
N ARG A 114 -4.23 -8.33 6.02
CA ARG A 114 -3.41 -9.36 6.66
C ARG A 114 -2.09 -9.63 5.96
N GLY A 115 -1.92 -9.16 4.73
CA GLY A 115 -0.73 -9.38 3.92
C GLY A 115 -0.94 -8.88 2.50
N GLY A 116 0.13 -8.94 1.70
CA GLY A 116 0.10 -8.48 0.33
C GLY A 116 1.44 -8.57 -0.37
N LEU A 117 1.45 -8.12 -1.62
CA LEU A 117 2.64 -7.91 -2.43
C LEU A 117 2.88 -6.40 -2.54
N THR A 118 4.12 -5.98 -2.34
CA THR A 118 4.53 -4.58 -2.47
C THR A 118 5.62 -4.45 -3.52
N MET A 119 5.44 -3.46 -4.40
CA MET A 119 6.43 -3.04 -5.38
C MET A 119 6.89 -1.63 -4.99
N SER A 120 8.18 -1.45 -4.72
CA SER A 120 8.77 -0.14 -4.42
C SER A 120 9.62 0.36 -5.59
N MET A 121 9.59 1.66 -5.81
CA MET A 121 10.32 2.39 -6.85
C MET A 121 10.82 3.72 -6.30
#